data_AF-A0A222X6H1-F1
#
_entry.id   AF-A0A222X6H1-F1
#
_cell.length_a   1.000
_cell.length_b   1.000
_cell.length_c   1.000
_cell.angle_alpha   90.00
_cell.angle_beta   90.00
_cell.angle_gamma   90.00
#
_symmetry.space_group_name_H-M   'P 1'
#
loop_
_entity.id
_entity.type
_entity.pdbx_description
1 polymer ?
#
loop_
_entity_poly.entity_id
_entity_poly.type
_entity_poly.pdbx_seq_one_letter_code
_entity_poly.pdbx_strand_id
1 'polypeptide(L)'
;MLGVAFAVLGAALGFLLRHTAAVLGAVLAWGVVVEGIGAGLAPRARPWLLQTNIDAWVRDGTQWYEDVCGFDAETGGQSCTSITHTVSAGHGAAVLGGLVLVVVVLAAVVFRRRDVS
;
A
#
# COMPACT_ATOMS: atom_id res chain seq x y z
N MET A 1 -22.27 14.51 39.08
CA MET A 1 -22.77 14.38 37.69
C MET A 1 -21.67 14.54 36.63
N LEU A 2 -20.66 15.40 36.82
CA LEU A 2 -19.51 15.55 35.90
C LEU A 2 -18.74 14.26 35.59
N GLY A 3 -18.52 13.38 36.59
CA GLY A 3 -17.78 12.12 36.38
C GLY A 3 -18.46 11.14 35.41
N VAL A 4 -19.80 11.12 35.37
CA VAL A 4 -20.55 10.29 34.41
C VAL A 4 -20.39 10.84 32.99
N ALA A 5 -20.38 12.17 32.83
CA ALA A 5 -20.15 12.80 31.52
C ALA A 5 -18.74 12.50 30.98
N PHE A 6 -17.70 12.55 31.83
CA PHE A 6 -16.35 12.17 31.42
C PHE A 6 -16.20 10.67 31.12
N ALA A 7 -16.88 9.80 31.86
CA ALA A 7 -16.89 8.37 31.57
C ALA A 7 -17.58 8.05 30.23
N VAL A 8 -18.70 8.71 29.93
CA VAL A 8 -19.41 8.57 28.65
C VAL A 8 -18.58 9.15 27.50
N LEU A 9 -17.93 10.30 27.70
CA LEU A 9 -17.01 10.88 26.71
C LEU A 9 -15.81 9.97 26.44
N GLY A 10 -15.18 9.43 27.48
CA GLY A 10 -14.05 8.50 27.36
C GLY A 10 -14.44 7.19 26.69
N ALA A 11 -15.62 6.65 27.01
CA ALA A 11 -16.14 5.45 26.37
C ALA A 11 -16.50 5.70 24.89
N ALA A 12 -17.15 6.82 24.57
CA ALA A 12 -17.50 7.20 23.21
C ALA A 12 -16.26 7.48 22.35
N LEU A 13 -15.29 8.22 22.89
CA LEU A 13 -13.99 8.44 22.25
C LEU A 13 -13.23 7.14 22.11
N GLY A 14 -13.19 6.27 23.12
CA GLY A 14 -12.56 4.96 23.04
C GLY A 14 -13.20 4.04 22.01
N PHE A 15 -14.51 4.11 21.81
CA PHE A 15 -15.22 3.32 20.80
C PHE A 15 -14.98 3.86 19.38
N LEU A 16 -15.00 5.20 19.19
CA LEU A 16 -14.59 5.84 17.93
C LEU A 16 -13.12 5.53 17.63
N LEU A 17 -12.25 5.71 18.62
CA LEU A 17 -10.81 5.55 18.49
C LEU A 17 -10.40 4.09 18.36
N ARG A 18 -11.17 3.12 18.86
CA ARG A 18 -10.87 1.69 18.71
C ARG A 18 -10.97 1.27 17.24
N HIS A 19 -11.93 1.82 16.52
CA HIS A 19 -12.03 1.60 15.08
C HIS A 19 -10.94 2.36 14.32
N THR A 20 -10.59 3.60 14.71
CA THR A 20 -9.48 4.31 14.05
C THR A 20 -8.12 3.71 14.37
N ALA A 21 -7.86 3.27 15.59
CA ALA A 21 -6.62 2.61 16.00
C ALA A 21 -6.46 1.25 15.34
N ALA A 22 -7.54 0.48 15.20
CA ALA A 22 -7.53 -0.77 14.44
C ALA A 22 -7.23 -0.52 12.95
N VAL A 23 -7.83 0.51 12.35
CA VAL A 23 -7.58 0.87 10.95
C VAL A 23 -6.16 1.40 10.76
N LEU A 24 -5.70 2.32 11.61
CA LEU A 24 -4.33 2.85 11.56
C LEU A 24 -3.30 1.74 11.79
N GLY A 25 -3.54 0.85 12.74
CA GLY A 25 -2.70 -0.33 12.98
C GLY A 25 -2.64 -1.25 11.76
N ALA A 26 -3.77 -1.51 11.11
CA ALA A 26 -3.81 -2.32 9.89
C ALA A 26 -3.10 -1.64 8.71
N VAL A 27 -3.27 -0.33 8.52
CA VAL A 27 -2.60 0.45 7.47
C VAL A 27 -1.09 0.48 7.69
N LEU A 28 -0.65 0.70 8.93
CA LEU A 28 0.77 0.70 9.27
C LEU A 28 1.39 -0.69 9.10
N ALA A 29 0.71 -1.74 9.57
CA ALA A 29 1.16 -3.11 9.38
C ALA A 29 1.26 -3.47 7.88
N TRP A 30 0.27 -3.08 7.08
CA TRP A 30 0.30 -3.24 5.63
C TRP A 30 1.48 -2.50 5.01
N GLY A 31 1.67 -1.21 5.33
CA GLY A 31 2.77 -0.42 4.78
C GLY A 31 4.14 -1.01 5.10
N VAL A 32 4.37 -1.45 6.33
CA VAL A 32 5.65 -2.04 6.73
C VAL A 32 5.88 -3.40 6.04
N VAL A 33 4.88 -4.28 6.03
CA VAL A 33 5.04 -5.64 5.50
C VAL A 33 5.08 -5.65 3.98
N VAL A 34 4.16 -4.94 3.32
CA VAL A 34 4.01 -4.99 1.87
C VAL A 34 4.99 -4.03 1.19
N GLU A 35 5.08 -2.78 1.64
CA GLU A 35 6.00 -1.81 1.01
C GLU A 35 7.43 -1.99 1.51
N GLY A 36 7.62 -2.14 2.83
CA GLY A 36 8.96 -2.27 3.40
C GLY A 36 9.63 -3.61 3.10
N ILE A 37 9.00 -4.71 3.50
CA ILE A 37 9.59 -6.06 3.35
C ILE A 37 9.40 -6.57 1.92
N GLY A 38 8.22 -6.36 1.31
CA GLY A 38 7.93 -6.80 -0.06
C GLY A 38 8.84 -6.20 -1.13
N ALA A 39 9.20 -4.91 -1.01
CA ALA A 39 10.15 -4.26 -1.94
C ALA A 39 11.54 -4.91 -1.96
N GLY A 40 11.98 -5.43 -0.81
CA GLY A 40 13.30 -6.05 -0.66
C GLY A 40 13.34 -7.50 -1.16
N LEU A 41 12.27 -8.26 -0.93
CA LEU A 41 12.22 -9.69 -1.30
C LEU A 41 11.85 -9.92 -2.76
N ALA A 42 11.07 -9.04 -3.38
CA ALA A 42 10.60 -9.19 -4.75
C ALA A 42 10.78 -7.88 -5.53
N PRO A 43 11.95 -7.63 -6.12
CA PRO A 43 12.19 -6.45 -6.97
C PRO A 43 11.17 -6.32 -8.10
N ARG A 44 10.71 -7.44 -8.67
CA ARG A 44 9.65 -7.49 -9.70
C ARG A 44 8.28 -7.01 -9.22
N ALA A 45 8.04 -6.95 -7.91
CA ALA A 45 6.79 -6.44 -7.36
C ALA A 45 6.77 -4.91 -7.28
N ARG A 46 7.92 -4.22 -7.45
CA ARG A 46 8.05 -2.75 -7.44
C ARG A 46 6.97 -1.97 -8.23
N PRO A 47 6.57 -2.36 -9.45
CA PRO A 47 5.51 -1.64 -10.15
C PRO A 47 4.13 -1.72 -9.46
N TRP A 48 3.92 -2.66 -8.55
CA TRP A 48 2.67 -2.80 -7.78
C TRP A 48 2.73 -2.16 -6.39
N LEU A 49 3.91 -1.67 -5.97
CA LEU A 49 4.03 -0.96 -4.70
C LEU A 49 3.28 0.37 -4.76
N LEU A 50 2.57 0.67 -3.67
CA LEU A 50 1.79 1.89 -3.55
C LEU A 50 2.69 3.12 -3.69
N GLN A 51 3.85 3.11 -3.04
CA GLN A 51 4.78 4.23 -3.08
C GLN A 51 5.28 4.52 -4.51
N THR A 52 5.63 3.47 -5.27
CA THR A 52 6.08 3.60 -6.66
C THR A 52 4.98 4.16 -7.56
N ASN A 53 3.73 3.74 -7.38
CA ASN A 53 2.59 4.24 -8.16
C ASN A 53 2.23 5.69 -7.80
N ILE A 54 2.36 6.09 -6.53
CA ILE A 54 2.19 7.48 -6.09
C ILE A 54 3.25 8.37 -6.72
N ASP A 55 4.53 7.99 -6.63
CA ASP A 55 5.61 8.77 -7.25
C ASP A 55 5.44 8.83 -8.78
N ALA A 56 5.06 7.72 -9.41
CA ALA A 56 4.78 7.70 -10.85
C ALA A 56 3.66 8.68 -11.23
N TRP A 57 2.59 8.77 -10.44
CA TRP A 57 1.48 9.66 -10.76
C TRP A 57 1.82 11.14 -10.50
N VAL A 58 2.47 11.43 -9.37
CA VAL A 58 2.78 12.81 -8.95
C VAL A 58 3.90 13.42 -9.79
N ARG A 59 4.90 12.62 -10.20
CA ARG A 59 6.10 13.08 -10.90
C ARG A 59 6.06 12.88 -12.42
N ASP A 60 4.90 12.54 -12.97
CA ASP A 60 4.71 12.18 -14.39
C ASP A 60 5.55 10.96 -14.85
N GLY A 61 5.77 10.03 -13.94
CA GLY A 61 6.49 8.78 -14.16
C GLY A 61 7.59 8.55 -13.13
N THR A 62 7.97 7.29 -12.95
CA THR A 62 9.13 6.92 -12.14
C THR A 62 9.88 5.75 -12.77
N GLN A 63 11.15 5.60 -12.43
CA GLN A 63 11.98 4.51 -12.92
C GLN A 63 12.41 3.62 -11.75
N TRP A 64 12.46 2.32 -11.99
CA TRP A 64 13.01 1.35 -11.06
C TRP A 64 13.97 0.41 -11.78
N TYR A 65 14.92 -0.13 -11.03
CA TYR A 65 15.98 -0.97 -11.56
C TYR A 65 15.79 -2.41 -11.09
N GLU A 66 15.88 -3.36 -12.03
CA GLU A 66 15.93 -4.79 -11.77
C GLU A 66 17.34 -5.31 -12.06
N ASP A 67 18.03 -5.81 -11.04
CA ASP A 67 19.31 -6.47 -11.25
C ASP A 67 19.08 -7.92 -11.64
N VAL A 68 19.37 -8.24 -12.91
CA VAL A 68 19.28 -9.59 -13.45
C VAL A 68 20.69 -10.18 -13.49
N CYS A 69 20.95 -11.12 -12.57
CA CYS A 69 22.23 -11.83 -12.52
C CYS A 69 22.15 -13.12 -13.31
N GLY A 70 23.06 -13.27 -14.27
CA GLY A 70 23.21 -14.45 -15.12
C GLY A 70 24.64 -15.00 -15.07
N PHE A 71 24.80 -16.24 -15.53
CA PHE A 71 26.13 -16.81 -15.72
C PHE A 71 26.65 -16.36 -17.08
N ASP A 72 27.76 -15.63 -17.07
CA ASP A 72 28.37 -15.10 -18.28
C ASP A 72 29.37 -16.13 -18.84
N ALA A 73 29.06 -16.68 -20.00
CA ALA A 73 29.84 -17.75 -20.62
C ALA A 73 31.19 -17.26 -21.17
N GLU A 74 31.39 -15.95 -21.37
CA GLU A 74 32.63 -15.37 -21.90
C GLU A 74 33.64 -15.05 -20.81
N THR A 75 33.18 -14.60 -19.64
CA THR A 75 34.04 -14.26 -18.49
C THR A 75 34.13 -15.38 -17.45
N GLY A 76 33.27 -16.40 -17.54
CA GLY A 76 33.23 -17.53 -16.60
C GLY A 76 32.78 -17.16 -15.18
N GLY A 77 32.24 -15.95 -15.02
CA GLY A 77 31.81 -15.38 -13.75
C GLY A 77 30.31 -15.08 -13.70
N GLN A 78 29.83 -14.74 -12.51
CA GLN A 78 28.47 -14.27 -12.31
C GLN A 78 28.42 -12.77 -12.66
N SER A 79 27.65 -12.41 -13.69
CA SER A 79 27.50 -11.03 -14.15
C SER A 79 26.08 -10.56 -13.87
N CYS A 80 25.93 -9.37 -13.29
CA CYS A 80 24.64 -8.76 -13.02
C CYS A 80 24.46 -7.54 -13.92
N THR A 81 23.40 -7.55 -14.73
CA THR A 81 23.01 -6.40 -15.55
C THR A 81 21.78 -5.73 -14.93
N SER A 82 21.82 -4.40 -14.83
CA SER A 82 20.72 -3.63 -14.25
C SER A 82 19.78 -3.18 -15.37
N ILE A 83 18.57 -3.72 -15.40
CA ILE A 83 17.53 -3.38 -16.37
C ILE A 83 16.69 -2.24 -15.79
N THR A 84 16.61 -1.13 -16.52
CA THR A 84 15.78 0.01 -16.12
C THR A 84 14.35 -0.18 -16.62
N HIS A 85 13.39 -0.13 -15.72
CA HIS A 85 11.96 -0.19 -16.02
C HIS A 85 11.30 1.15 -15.70
N THR A 86 10.40 1.59 -16.58
CA THR A 86 9.65 2.83 -16.41
C THR A 86 8.20 2.53 -16.02
N VAL A 87 7.70 3.18 -14.98
CA VAL A 87 6.30 3.20 -14.61
C VAL A 87 5.73 4.55 -15.03
N SER A 88 4.75 4.54 -15.94
CA SER A 88 4.11 5.76 -16.43
C SER A 88 3.10 6.32 -15.42
N ALA A 89 2.84 7.62 -15.52
CA ALA A 89 1.83 8.29 -14.69
C ALA A 89 0.42 7.68 -14.85
N GLY A 90 0.07 7.27 -16.08
CA GLY A 90 -1.20 6.60 -16.36
C GLY A 90 -1.34 5.25 -15.67
N HIS A 91 -0.25 4.48 -15.56
CA HIS A 91 -0.26 3.23 -14.81
C HIS A 91 -0.46 3.50 -13.31
N GLY A 92 0.28 4.47 -12.75
CA GLY A 92 0.13 4.89 -11.36
C GLY A 92 -1.31 5.34 -11.04
N ALA A 93 -1.90 6.16 -11.90
CA ALA A 93 -3.28 6.62 -11.76
C ALA A 93 -4.30 5.47 -11.82
N ALA A 94 -4.10 4.49 -12.72
CA ALA A 94 -4.98 3.34 -12.84
C ALA A 94 -4.94 2.42 -11.60
N VAL A 95 -3.74 2.15 -11.08
CA VAL A 95 -3.56 1.34 -9.86
C VAL A 95 -4.18 2.03 -8.65
N LEU A 96 -3.91 3.33 -8.46
CA LEU A 96 -4.48 4.11 -7.36
C LEU A 96 -6.01 4.23 -7.47
N GLY A 97 -6.53 4.47 -8.68
CA GLY A 97 -7.97 4.52 -8.93
C GLY A 97 -8.65 3.18 -8.65
N GLY A 98 -8.03 2.07 -9.06
CA GLY A 98 -8.49 0.72 -8.76
C GLY A 98 -8.54 0.45 -7.25
N LEU A 99 -7.51 0.85 -6.51
CA LEU A 99 -7.49 0.72 -5.06
C LEU A 99 -8.63 1.50 -4.39
N VAL A 100 -8.84 2.76 -4.78
CA VAL A 100 -9.94 3.59 -4.27
C VAL A 100 -11.29 2.92 -4.56
N LEU A 101 -11.47 2.39 -5.77
CA LEU A 101 -12.70 1.67 -6.15
C LEU A 101 -12.94 0.46 -5.24
N VAL A 102 -11.92 -0.36 -4.97
CA VAL A 102 -12.04 -1.51 -4.06
C VAL A 102 -12.45 -1.06 -2.66
N VAL A 103 -11.82 -0.01 -2.11
CA VAL A 103 -12.16 0.52 -0.79
C VAL A 103 -13.60 1.02 -0.74
N VAL A 104 -14.06 1.74 -1.78
CA VAL A 104 -15.44 2.23 -1.88
C VAL A 104 -16.43 1.07 -1.95
N VAL A 105 -16.15 0.04 -2.75
CA VAL A 105 -17.00 -1.15 -2.85
C VAL A 105 -17.07 -1.88 -1.51
N LEU A 106 -15.94 -2.07 -0.83
CA LEU A 106 -15.90 -2.69 0.50
C LEU A 106 -16.69 -1.88 1.52
N ALA A 107 -16.53 -0.56 1.53
CA ALA A 107 -17.31 0.33 2.38
C ALA A 107 -18.81 0.19 2.09
N ALA A 108 -19.21 0.25 0.82
CA ALA A 108 -20.61 0.10 0.41
C ALA A 108 -21.20 -1.26 0.82
N VAL A 109 -20.44 -2.35 0.70
CA VAL A 109 -20.86 -3.69 1.14
C VAL A 109 -21.01 -3.74 2.66
N VAL A 110 -20.07 -3.18 3.41
CA VAL A 110 -20.14 -3.13 4.88
C VAL A 110 -21.33 -2.29 5.34
N PHE A 111 -21.57 -1.14 4.73
CA PHE A 111 -22.76 -0.31 5.00
C PHE A 111 -24.04 -1.07 4.71
N ARG A 112 -24.18 -1.65 3.51
CA ARG A 112 -25.35 -2.47 3.14
C ARG A 112 -25.62 -3.62 4.10
N ARG A 113 -24.58 -4.29 4.59
CA ARG A 113 -24.74 -5.39 5.56
C ARG A 113 -25.16 -4.89 6.94
N ARG A 114 -24.77 -3.68 7.33
CA ARG A 114 -25.17 -3.07 8.61
C ARG A 114 -26.60 -2.51 8.55
N ASP A 115 -27.04 -2.00 7.41
CA ASP A 115 -28.38 -1.43 7.26
C ASP A 115 -29.49 -2.48 7.19
N VAL A 116 -29.15 -3.75 6.89
CA VAL A 116 -30.10 -4.87 6.77
C VAL A 116 -30.20 -5.72 8.04
N SER A 117 -29.32 -5.48 9.02
CA SER A 117 -29.31 -6.14 10.34
C SER A 117 -30.00 -5.28 11.40
#